data_AF-A0A812SVC3-F1
#
_entry.id   AF-A0A812SVC3-F1
#
_cell.length_a   1.000
_cell.length_b   1.000
_cell.length_c   1.000
_cell.angle_alpha   90.00
_cell.angle_beta   90.00
_cell.angle_gamma   90.00
#
_symmetry.space_group_name_H-M   'P 1'
#
loop_
_entity.id
_entity.type
_entity.pdbx_description
1 polymer ?
#
loop_
_entity_poly.entity_id
_entity_poly.type
_entity_poly.pdbx_seq_one_letter_code
_entity_poly.pdbx_strand_id
1 'polypeptide(L)'
;NTCVLRSTDLGKRIGLVLLKLVWSSFFDDFTNVTRDVLANNTRWAIETLFDLLGVNFDRDGKKAPPYAPVFNMLGLQMDLAESCERRISVGHTDSRRSELLEFLQSILDQGSLEPRVFERLRGRMVFFEGFSFGRVPNRAVRTLSAACRNASTSDRLHRELVLCIGALMDRVKCASPLIIQPCSRETWILFTDGACEPEKCWGGVGAVLFGPNRRVYPGYDKEQRAA
;
A
#
# COMPACT_ATOMS: atom_id res chain seq x y z
N ASN A 1 -38.67 -11.92 -4.05
CA ASN A 1 -38.22 -10.53 -4.24
C ASN A 1 -37.09 -10.21 -3.28
N THR A 2 -35.89 -10.68 -3.58
CA THR A 2 -34.69 -10.37 -2.82
C THR A 2 -34.10 -9.11 -3.42
N CYS A 3 -34.53 -7.95 -2.90
CA CYS A 3 -33.93 -6.68 -3.25
C CYS A 3 -32.55 -6.64 -2.59
N VAL A 4 -31.51 -7.05 -3.31
CA VAL A 4 -30.12 -6.78 -2.93
C VAL A 4 -29.89 -5.29 -3.17
N LEU A 5 -30.39 -4.47 -2.24
CA LEU A 5 -29.96 -3.09 -2.12
C LEU A 5 -28.43 -3.11 -2.04
N ARG A 6 -27.75 -2.21 -2.76
CA ARG A 6 -26.31 -1.96 -2.62
C ARG A 6 -26.04 -1.48 -1.18
N SER A 7 -26.02 -2.40 -0.22
CA SER A 7 -26.08 -2.17 1.23
C SER A 7 -24.93 -1.28 1.72
N THR A 8 -23.77 -1.39 1.07
CA THR A 8 -22.57 -0.63 1.40
C THR A 8 -22.73 0.88 1.18
N ASP A 9 -23.47 1.32 0.16
CA ASP A 9 -23.61 2.77 -0.12
C ASP A 9 -24.65 3.41 0.81
N LEU A 10 -25.71 2.67 1.14
CA LEU A 10 -26.71 3.10 2.13
C LEU A 10 -26.11 3.17 3.53
N GLY A 11 -25.37 2.14 3.96
CA GLY A 11 -24.69 2.12 5.25
C GLY A 11 -23.68 3.27 5.38
N LYS A 12 -22.93 3.58 4.32
CA LYS A 12 -22.05 4.77 4.28
C LYS A 12 -22.82 6.06 4.47
N ARG A 13 -23.92 6.26 3.72
CA ARG A 13 -24.71 7.49 3.79
C ARG A 13 -25.35 7.66 5.17
N ILE A 14 -25.88 6.60 5.76
CA ILE A 14 -26.47 6.66 7.09
C ILE A 14 -25.39 7.04 8.14
N GLY A 15 -24.27 6.33 8.17
CA GLY A 15 -23.19 6.62 9.13
C GLY A 15 -22.61 8.03 8.97
N LEU A 16 -22.31 8.45 7.74
CA LEU A 16 -21.66 9.74 7.48
C LEU A 16 -22.64 10.92 7.56
N VAL A 17 -23.85 10.79 7.01
CA VAL A 17 -24.80 11.91 6.87
C VAL A 17 -25.69 12.04 8.09
N LEU A 18 -26.26 10.94 8.59
CA LEU A 18 -27.18 10.95 9.72
C LEU A 18 -26.44 10.99 11.05
N LEU A 19 -25.44 10.11 11.24
CA LEU A 19 -24.71 10.02 12.51
C LEU A 19 -23.48 10.93 12.59
N LYS A 20 -23.07 11.58 11.47
CA LYS A 20 -21.88 12.44 11.39
C LYS A 20 -20.58 11.75 11.83
N LEU A 21 -20.48 10.44 11.61
CA LEU A 21 -19.31 9.64 11.97
C LEU A 21 -18.28 9.60 10.85
N VAL A 22 -17.00 9.58 11.20
CA VAL A 22 -15.95 9.18 10.25
C VAL A 22 -16.08 7.67 10.06
N TRP A 23 -16.66 7.28 8.94
CA TRP A 23 -17.19 5.94 8.71
C TRP A 23 -16.78 5.40 7.34
N SER A 24 -16.33 4.15 7.32
CA SER A 24 -16.11 3.38 6.10
C SER A 24 -16.86 2.05 6.16
N SER A 25 -17.34 1.62 5.01
CA SER A 25 -17.96 0.30 4.82
C SER A 25 -17.35 -0.33 3.57
N PHE A 26 -16.86 -1.55 3.72
CA PHE A 26 -16.33 -2.33 2.62
C PHE A 26 -16.80 -3.77 2.76
N PHE A 27 -17.77 -4.16 1.92
CA PHE A 27 -18.56 -5.38 2.11
C PHE A 27 -19.14 -5.43 3.53
N ASP A 28 -18.72 -6.43 4.32
CA ASP A 28 -19.18 -6.66 5.68
C ASP A 28 -18.31 -5.96 6.74
N ASP A 29 -17.19 -5.36 6.35
CA ASP A 29 -16.29 -4.65 7.25
C ASP A 29 -16.75 -3.19 7.43
N PHE A 30 -17.14 -2.85 8.65
CA PHE A 30 -17.47 -1.50 9.07
C PHE A 30 -16.39 -0.97 10.00
N THR A 31 -15.79 0.16 9.63
CA THR A 31 -14.74 0.79 10.43
C THR A 31 -15.07 2.24 10.65
N ASN A 32 -14.87 2.70 11.87
CA ASN A 32 -15.10 4.07 12.24
C ASN A 32 -13.92 4.62 13.03
N VAL A 33 -13.72 5.93 12.94
CA VAL A 33 -12.72 6.66 13.71
C VAL A 33 -13.46 7.73 14.52
N THR A 34 -13.13 7.82 15.79
CA THR A 34 -13.74 8.79 16.70
C THR A 34 -12.73 9.26 17.73
N ARG A 35 -13.05 10.37 18.40
CA ARG A 35 -12.25 10.84 19.53
C ARG A 35 -12.48 9.92 20.71
N ASP A 36 -11.44 9.71 21.52
CA ASP A 36 -11.51 8.82 22.69
C ASP A 36 -12.67 9.17 23.63
N VAL A 37 -12.86 10.47 23.91
CA VAL A 37 -13.98 10.98 24.74
C VAL A 37 -15.38 10.70 24.17
N LEU A 38 -15.49 10.34 22.89
CA LEU A 38 -16.74 10.02 22.21
C LEU A 38 -16.87 8.52 21.91
N ALA A 39 -15.85 7.70 22.18
CA ALA A 39 -15.78 6.30 21.77
C ALA A 39 -17.02 5.49 22.18
N ASN A 40 -17.46 5.63 23.43
CA ASN A 40 -18.64 4.94 23.96
C ASN A 40 -19.93 5.40 23.27
N ASN A 41 -20.10 6.71 23.07
CA ASN A 41 -21.28 7.27 22.40
C ASN A 41 -21.33 6.85 20.93
N THR A 42 -20.19 6.87 20.25
CA THR A 42 -20.06 6.43 18.86
C THR A 42 -20.39 4.95 18.73
N ARG A 43 -19.83 4.09 19.60
CA ARG A 43 -20.18 2.66 19.64
C ARG A 43 -21.67 2.45 19.82
N TRP A 44 -22.25 3.06 20.86
CA TRP A 44 -23.68 2.91 21.16
C TRP A 44 -24.57 3.33 19.98
N ALA A 45 -24.24 4.44 19.30
CA ALA A 45 -24.98 4.90 18.13
C ALA A 45 -24.91 3.92 16.95
N ILE A 46 -23.74 3.32 16.71
CA ILE A 46 -23.53 2.33 15.64
C ILE A 46 -24.29 1.04 15.95
N GLU A 47 -24.17 0.53 17.17
CA GLU A 47 -24.85 -0.69 17.61
C GLU A 47 -26.37 -0.54 17.53
N THR A 48 -26.89 0.59 18.02
CA THR A 48 -28.32 0.92 17.94
C THR A 48 -28.79 0.99 16.48
N LEU A 49 -27.98 1.58 15.60
CA LEU A 49 -28.29 1.61 14.17
C LEU A 49 -28.37 0.21 13.57
N PHE A 50 -27.41 -0.65 13.87
CA PHE A 50 -27.41 -2.03 13.37
C PHE A 50 -28.58 -2.84 13.91
N ASP A 51 -28.92 -2.69 15.19
CA ASP A 51 -30.10 -3.31 15.80
C ASP A 51 -31.39 -2.85 15.10
N LEU A 52 -31.55 -1.54 14.85
CA LEU A 52 -32.70 -0.97 14.15
C LEU A 52 -32.83 -1.46 12.71
N LEU A 53 -31.71 -1.68 12.03
CA LEU A 53 -31.67 -2.20 10.67
C LEU A 53 -31.79 -3.73 10.60
N GLY A 54 -31.77 -4.42 11.74
CA GLY A 54 -31.75 -5.88 11.80
C GLY A 54 -30.45 -6.49 11.23
N VAL A 55 -29.34 -5.76 11.30
CA VAL A 55 -28.03 -6.23 10.86
C VAL A 55 -27.42 -7.10 11.95
N ASN A 56 -27.05 -8.34 11.62
CA ASN A 56 -26.29 -9.19 12.52
C ASN A 56 -24.81 -8.78 12.49
N PHE A 57 -24.27 -8.41 13.64
CA PHE A 57 -22.87 -8.01 13.78
C PHE A 57 -22.27 -8.59 15.05
N ASP A 58 -20.94 -8.76 15.04
CA ASP A 58 -20.20 -9.19 16.23
C ASP A 58 -20.05 -7.99 17.18
N ARG A 59 -20.49 -8.14 18.43
CA ARG A 59 -20.36 -7.10 19.48
C ARG A 59 -19.03 -7.18 20.21
N ASP A 60 -18.46 -8.37 20.28
CA ASP A 60 -17.22 -8.67 20.98
C ASP A 60 -16.34 -9.61 20.16
N GLY A 61 -15.05 -9.66 20.50
CA GLY A 61 -14.07 -10.57 19.92
C GLY A 61 -13.26 -9.94 18.78
N LYS A 62 -12.64 -10.79 17.96
CA LYS A 62 -11.61 -10.35 16.99
C LYS A 62 -12.14 -9.40 15.90
N LYS A 63 -13.44 -9.45 15.60
CA LYS A 63 -14.09 -8.61 14.60
C LYS A 63 -14.66 -7.31 15.18
N ALA A 64 -14.75 -7.21 16.51
CA ALA A 64 -15.15 -6.01 17.24
C ALA A 64 -14.13 -5.67 18.32
N PRO A 65 -12.88 -5.37 17.94
CA PRO A 65 -11.87 -4.96 18.91
C PRO A 65 -12.27 -3.63 19.57
N PRO A 66 -11.75 -3.36 20.79
CA PRO A 66 -11.87 -2.03 21.38
C PRO A 66 -11.22 -0.97 20.50
N TYR A 67 -11.65 0.28 20.66
CA TYR A 67 -10.98 1.39 19.99
C TYR A 67 -9.51 1.45 20.41
N ALA A 68 -8.65 1.61 19.41
CA ALA A 68 -7.21 1.69 19.58
C ALA A 68 -6.64 2.70 18.59
N PRO A 69 -5.52 3.36 18.93
CA PRO A 69 -4.84 4.28 18.01
C PRO A 69 -4.28 3.55 16.78
N VAL A 70 -3.98 2.26 16.91
CA VAL A 70 -3.52 1.39 15.81
C VAL A 70 -4.53 0.26 15.62
N PHE A 71 -4.99 0.06 14.39
CA PHE A 71 -5.91 -1.01 14.06
C PHE A 71 -5.68 -1.54 12.64
N ASN A 72 -6.18 -2.74 12.36
CA ASN A 72 -6.06 -3.34 11.03
C ASN A 72 -7.39 -3.26 10.29
N MET A 73 -7.34 -2.95 9.00
CA MET A 73 -8.50 -2.89 8.11
C MET A 73 -8.08 -3.24 6.68
N LEU A 74 -8.85 -4.09 5.99
CA LEU A 74 -8.63 -4.45 4.57
C LEU A 74 -7.22 -4.99 4.25
N GLY A 75 -6.59 -5.67 5.22
CA GLY A 75 -5.21 -6.16 5.08
C GLY A 75 -4.12 -5.10 5.28
N LEU A 76 -4.50 -3.89 5.70
CA LEU A 76 -3.61 -2.79 6.06
C LEU A 76 -3.62 -2.55 7.56
N GLN A 77 -2.56 -1.93 8.06
CA GLN A 77 -2.47 -1.36 9.38
C GLN A 77 -2.62 0.16 9.27
N MET A 78 -3.57 0.69 10.03
CA MET A 78 -3.82 2.11 10.19
C MET A 78 -3.25 2.53 11.54
N ASP A 79 -2.42 3.57 11.55
CA ASP A 79 -1.85 4.15 12.76
C ASP A 79 -2.21 5.63 12.86
N LEU A 80 -2.97 5.95 13.91
CA LEU A 80 -3.44 7.28 14.25
C LEU A 80 -2.82 7.81 15.55
N ALA A 81 -1.75 7.20 16.06
CA ALA A 81 -1.07 7.66 17.28
C ALA A 81 -0.61 9.11 17.15
N GLU A 82 -0.14 9.52 15.97
CA GLU A 82 0.31 10.89 15.65
C GLU A 82 -0.81 11.78 15.08
N SER A 83 -2.09 11.39 15.24
CA SER A 83 -3.22 12.13 14.66
C SER A 83 -3.40 13.55 15.24
N CYS A 84 -2.98 13.78 16.49
CA CYS A 84 -2.91 15.12 17.10
C CYS A 84 -1.97 16.06 16.33
N GLU A 85 -0.93 15.51 15.69
CA GLU A 85 0.00 16.23 14.82
C GLU A 85 -0.46 16.28 13.36
N ARG A 86 -1.72 15.86 13.11
CA ARG A 86 -2.33 15.73 11.78
C ARG A 86 -1.56 14.75 10.88
N ARG A 87 -0.96 13.72 11.47
CA ARG A 87 -0.28 12.66 10.73
C ARG A 87 -0.96 11.32 10.97
N ILE A 88 -1.18 10.58 9.90
CA ILE A 88 -1.71 9.21 9.92
C ILE A 88 -0.80 8.37 9.04
N SER A 89 -0.44 7.18 9.50
CA SER A 89 0.30 6.22 8.68
C SER A 89 -0.61 5.07 8.23
N VAL A 90 -0.41 4.63 6.99
CA VAL A 90 -1.13 3.53 6.36
C VAL A 90 -0.10 2.59 5.76
N GLY A 91 -0.04 1.37 6.27
CA GLY A 91 0.95 0.38 5.85
C GLY A 91 0.39 -1.03 5.77
N HIS A 92 1.25 -1.98 5.42
CA HIS A 92 0.92 -3.41 5.46
C HIS A 92 1.18 -3.97 6.84
N THR A 93 0.35 -4.93 7.27
CA THR A 93 0.58 -5.66 8.52
C THR A 93 1.85 -6.51 8.43
N ASP A 94 2.54 -6.74 9.55
CA ASP A 94 3.74 -7.59 9.59
C ASP A 94 3.48 -9.01 9.11
N SER A 95 2.30 -9.55 9.43
CA SER A 95 1.88 -10.86 8.94
C SER A 95 1.80 -10.88 7.42
N ARG A 96 1.22 -9.85 6.79
CA ARG A 96 1.10 -9.77 5.33
C ARG A 96 2.44 -9.58 4.65
N ARG A 97 3.35 -8.81 5.27
CA ARG A 97 4.74 -8.64 4.80
C ARG A 97 5.47 -9.98 4.83
N SER A 98 5.41 -10.69 5.96
CA SER A 98 6.06 -11.99 6.14
C SER A 98 5.55 -13.03 5.14
N GLU A 99 4.22 -13.16 5.00
CA GLU A 99 3.58 -14.04 4.01
C GLU A 99 3.98 -13.72 2.56
N LEU A 100 4.28 -12.45 2.25
CA LEU A 100 4.71 -12.04 0.92
C LEU A 100 6.19 -12.33 0.69
N LEU A 101 7.04 -12.11 1.71
CA LEU A 101 8.46 -12.45 1.67
C LEU A 101 8.67 -13.96 1.50
N GLU A 102 7.97 -14.78 2.29
CA GLU A 102 8.01 -16.25 2.17
C GLU A 102 7.58 -16.73 0.78
N PHE A 103 6.54 -16.08 0.23
CA PHE A 103 6.07 -16.40 -1.11
C PHE A 103 7.08 -16.02 -2.20
N LEU A 104 7.71 -14.85 -2.09
CA LEU A 104 8.76 -14.42 -3.01
C LEU A 104 9.99 -15.33 -2.92
N GLN A 105 10.38 -15.72 -1.71
CA GLN A 105 11.51 -16.63 -1.48
C GLN A 105 11.23 -18.01 -2.08
N SER A 106 10.04 -18.58 -1.85
CA SER A 106 9.70 -19.90 -2.42
C SER A 106 9.69 -19.91 -3.96
N ILE A 107 9.34 -18.80 -4.60
CA ILE A 107 9.45 -18.64 -6.06
C ILE A 107 10.92 -18.68 -6.52
N LEU A 108 11.81 -17.97 -5.81
CA LEU A 108 13.23 -17.95 -6.13
C LEU A 108 13.86 -19.35 -5.93
N ASP A 109 13.46 -20.05 -4.87
CA ASP A 109 13.96 -21.38 -4.55
C ASP A 109 13.49 -22.43 -5.58
N GLN A 110 12.26 -22.30 -6.08
CA GLN A 110 11.72 -23.19 -7.13
C GLN A 110 12.41 -22.98 -8.49
N GLY A 111 12.82 -21.75 -8.81
CA GLY A 111 13.50 -21.43 -10.07
C GLY A 111 12.60 -21.46 -11.31
N SER A 112 11.29 -21.66 -11.15
CA SER A 112 10.29 -21.59 -12.22
C SER A 112 8.99 -20.96 -11.70
N LEU A 113 8.17 -20.46 -12.63
CA LEU A 113 6.88 -19.88 -12.32
C LEU A 113 5.81 -20.36 -13.30
N GLU A 114 4.68 -20.79 -12.76
CA GLU A 114 3.48 -21.02 -13.55
C GLU A 114 2.69 -19.72 -13.76
N PRO A 115 1.92 -19.60 -14.86
CA PRO A 115 1.14 -18.39 -15.16
C PRO A 115 0.19 -17.97 -14.01
N ARG A 116 -0.40 -18.94 -13.30
CA ARG A 116 -1.28 -18.67 -12.13
C ARG A 116 -0.52 -18.04 -10.97
N VAL A 117 0.72 -18.47 -10.73
CA VAL A 117 1.58 -17.95 -9.67
C VAL A 117 2.06 -16.55 -10.04
N PHE A 118 2.36 -16.30 -11.31
CA PHE A 118 2.65 -14.96 -11.84
C PHE A 118 1.51 -13.97 -11.58
N GLU A 119 0.27 -14.30 -11.95
CA GLU A 119 -0.88 -13.41 -11.74
C GLU A 119 -1.12 -13.15 -10.25
N ARG A 120 -0.99 -14.19 -9.42
CA ARG A 120 -1.09 -14.05 -7.96
C ARG A 120 -0.01 -13.11 -7.41
N LEU A 121 1.24 -13.28 -7.83
CA LEU A 121 2.34 -12.41 -7.41
C LEU A 121 2.10 -10.97 -7.87
N ARG A 122 1.74 -10.78 -9.15
CA ARG A 122 1.43 -9.47 -9.72
C ARG A 122 0.36 -8.74 -8.91
N GLY A 123 -0.76 -9.40 -8.63
CA GLY A 123 -1.86 -8.82 -7.85
C GLY A 123 -1.42 -8.42 -6.44
N ARG A 124 -0.65 -9.27 -5.75
CA ARG A 124 -0.11 -8.98 -4.41
C ARG A 124 0.84 -7.79 -4.44
N MET A 125 1.71 -7.69 -5.44
CA MET A 125 2.66 -6.59 -5.56
C MET A 125 1.99 -5.27 -5.94
N VAL A 126 0.98 -5.29 -6.81
CA VAL A 126 0.18 -4.09 -7.14
C VAL A 126 -0.53 -3.56 -5.90
N PHE A 127 -1.13 -4.45 -5.11
CA PHE A 127 -1.73 -4.08 -3.82
C PHE A 127 -0.68 -3.55 -2.85
N PHE A 128 0.48 -4.22 -2.74
CA PHE A 128 1.56 -3.81 -1.85
C PHE A 128 2.06 -2.39 -2.16
N GLU A 129 2.30 -2.10 -3.43
CA GLU A 129 2.78 -0.79 -3.87
C GLU A 129 1.73 0.31 -3.79
N GLY A 130 0.44 -0.02 -3.84
CA GLY A 130 -0.63 0.94 -3.63
C GLY A 130 -0.58 1.62 -2.26
N PHE A 131 0.03 0.96 -1.27
CA PHE A 131 0.11 1.42 0.13
C PHE A 131 1.54 1.55 0.66
N SER A 132 2.53 1.67 -0.23
CA SER A 132 3.92 1.87 0.13
C SER A 132 4.42 3.23 -0.37
N PHE A 133 5.26 3.90 0.41
CA PHE A 133 5.80 5.20 -0.01
C PHE A 133 6.77 5.07 -1.20
N GLY A 134 6.62 5.96 -2.18
CA GLY A 134 7.49 6.05 -3.36
C GLY A 134 7.07 5.16 -4.54
N ARG A 135 7.83 5.24 -5.64
CA ARG A 135 7.56 4.53 -6.91
C ARG A 135 8.76 3.74 -7.43
N VAL A 136 9.75 3.51 -6.57
CA VAL A 136 11.00 2.80 -6.87
C VAL A 136 10.80 1.46 -7.60
N PRO A 137 9.87 0.59 -7.19
CA PRO A 137 9.74 -0.75 -7.80
C PRO A 137 8.85 -0.77 -9.04
N ASN A 138 8.34 0.37 -9.51
CA ASN A 138 7.45 0.40 -10.69
C ASN A 138 8.09 -0.27 -11.91
N ARG A 139 9.41 -0.16 -12.09
CA ARG A 139 10.13 -0.87 -13.15
C ARG A 139 10.02 -2.38 -12.95
N ALA A 140 10.36 -2.89 -11.76
CA ALA A 140 10.29 -4.31 -11.45
C ALA A 140 8.85 -4.86 -11.55
N VAL A 141 7.84 -4.11 -11.11
CA VAL A 141 6.42 -4.47 -11.27
C VAL A 141 6.00 -4.48 -12.75
N ARG A 142 6.51 -3.56 -13.57
CA ARG A 142 6.26 -3.56 -15.03
C ARG A 142 6.91 -4.75 -15.72
N THR A 143 8.17 -5.06 -15.40
CA THR A 143 8.86 -6.24 -15.91
C THR A 143 8.12 -7.52 -15.51
N LEU A 144 7.73 -7.64 -14.24
CA LEU A 144 6.89 -8.73 -13.76
C LEU A 144 5.56 -8.82 -14.54
N SER A 145 4.90 -7.68 -14.77
CA SER A 145 3.63 -7.64 -15.51
C SER A 145 3.80 -8.01 -16.98
N ALA A 146 4.94 -7.68 -17.60
CA ALA A 146 5.25 -8.08 -18.98
C ALA A 146 5.52 -9.59 -19.06
N ALA A 147 6.32 -10.13 -18.13
CA ALA A 147 6.55 -11.57 -18.02
C ALA A 147 5.24 -12.34 -17.81
N CYS A 148 4.36 -11.84 -16.93
CA CYS A 148 3.05 -12.41 -16.65
C CYS A 148 2.16 -12.53 -17.90
N ARG A 149 2.15 -11.53 -18.79
CA ARG A 149 1.37 -11.55 -20.02
C ARG A 149 1.90 -12.53 -21.07
N ASN A 150 3.22 -12.76 -21.06
CA ASN A 150 3.88 -13.65 -22.02
C ASN A 150 3.94 -15.10 -21.53
N ALA A 151 3.66 -15.35 -20.25
CA ALA A 151 3.68 -16.67 -19.64
C ALA A 151 2.51 -17.51 -20.14
N SER A 152 2.80 -18.48 -21.01
CA SER A 152 1.83 -19.45 -21.53
C SER A 152 2.04 -20.86 -20.96
N THR A 153 3.25 -21.16 -20.46
CA THR A 153 3.61 -22.41 -19.79
C THR A 153 4.40 -22.14 -18.50
N SER A 154 4.74 -23.19 -17.74
CA SER A 154 5.69 -23.07 -16.62
C SER A 154 7.07 -22.68 -17.16
N ASP A 155 7.50 -21.46 -16.86
CA ASP A 155 8.72 -20.89 -17.42
C ASP A 155 9.82 -20.85 -16.35
N ARG A 156 11.02 -21.26 -16.75
CA ARG A 156 12.21 -21.09 -15.90
C ARG A 156 12.49 -19.60 -15.69
N LEU A 157 12.89 -19.26 -14.46
CA LEU A 157 13.28 -17.90 -14.13
C LEU A 157 14.60 -17.56 -14.84
N HIS A 158 14.52 -16.69 -15.85
CA HIS A 158 15.69 -16.10 -16.47
C HIS A 158 16.29 -15.01 -15.57
N ARG A 159 17.56 -14.66 -15.81
CA ARG A 159 18.34 -13.75 -14.94
C ARG A 159 17.64 -12.43 -14.62
N GLU A 160 17.00 -11.80 -15.60
CA GLU A 160 16.31 -10.51 -15.41
C GLU A 160 15.13 -10.64 -14.43
N LEU A 161 14.36 -11.72 -14.52
CA LEU A 161 13.24 -11.95 -13.63
C LEU A 161 13.67 -12.30 -12.20
N VAL A 162 14.75 -13.07 -12.04
CA VAL A 162 15.36 -13.31 -10.72
C VAL A 162 15.76 -11.99 -10.06
N LEU A 163 16.44 -11.11 -10.80
CA LEU A 163 16.81 -9.78 -10.31
C LEU A 163 15.59 -8.93 -9.97
N CYS A 164 14.54 -8.97 -10.80
CA CYS A 164 13.29 -8.26 -10.52
C CYS A 164 12.64 -8.77 -9.24
N ILE A 165 12.49 -10.09 -9.07
CA ILE A 165 11.86 -10.68 -7.88
C ILE A 165 12.70 -10.36 -6.62
N GLY A 166 14.03 -10.40 -6.72
CA GLY A 166 14.93 -9.97 -5.64
C GLY A 166 14.71 -8.50 -5.25
N ALA A 167 14.61 -7.60 -6.23
CA ALA A 167 14.32 -6.19 -5.97
C ALA A 167 12.93 -5.96 -5.35
N LEU A 168 11.92 -6.75 -5.73
CA LEU A 168 10.60 -6.72 -5.10
C LEU A 168 10.65 -7.24 -3.65
N MET A 169 11.47 -8.25 -3.37
CA MET A 169 11.68 -8.76 -2.02
C MET A 169 12.35 -7.72 -1.12
N ASP A 170 13.41 -7.06 -1.59
CA ASP A 170 14.06 -5.98 -0.84
C ASP A 170 13.11 -4.80 -0.62
N ARG A 171 12.26 -4.52 -1.61
CA ARG A 171 11.19 -3.54 -1.47
C ARG A 171 10.23 -3.90 -0.35
N VAL A 172 9.75 -5.15 -0.26
CA VAL A 172 8.82 -5.55 0.80
C VAL A 172 9.46 -5.41 2.19
N LYS A 173 10.77 -5.68 2.32
CA LYS A 173 11.53 -5.49 3.56
C LYS A 173 11.64 -4.02 3.95
N CYS A 174 11.99 -3.15 3.00
CA CYS A 174 12.36 -1.76 3.29
C CYS A 174 11.24 -0.73 3.08
N ALA A 175 10.10 -1.12 2.51
CA ALA A 175 9.02 -0.18 2.23
C ALA A 175 8.50 0.47 3.53
N SER A 176 8.46 1.81 3.51
CA SER A 176 7.82 2.60 4.55
C SER A 176 6.31 2.72 4.29
N PRO A 177 5.49 2.81 5.35
CA PRO A 177 4.06 3.10 5.21
C PRO A 177 3.85 4.45 4.50
N LEU A 178 2.69 4.60 3.86
CA LEU A 178 2.23 5.89 3.37
C LEU A 178 1.90 6.80 4.56
N ILE A 179 2.34 8.05 4.48
CA ILE A 179 2.03 9.07 5.46
C ILE A 179 1.02 10.03 4.86
N ILE A 180 -0.15 10.14 5.51
CA ILE A 180 -1.17 11.13 5.21
C ILE A 180 -1.01 12.27 6.20
N GLN A 181 -0.68 13.45 5.69
CA GLN A 181 -0.51 14.66 6.49
C GLN A 181 -0.81 15.90 5.64
N PRO A 182 -1.09 17.07 6.24
CA PRO A 182 -1.15 18.32 5.51
C PRO A 182 0.14 18.53 4.70
N CYS A 183 -0.01 18.72 3.40
CA CYS A 183 1.12 19.04 2.54
C CYS A 183 1.58 20.48 2.84
N SER A 184 2.85 20.68 3.16
CA SER A 184 3.41 22.03 3.14
C SER A 184 3.46 22.50 1.68
N ARG A 185 3.32 23.80 1.43
CA ARG A 185 3.62 24.36 0.10
C ARG A 185 5.13 24.36 -0.21
N GLU A 186 5.93 23.74 0.65
CA GLU A 186 7.37 23.69 0.58
C GLU A 186 7.84 22.35 0.01
N THR A 187 7.55 22.15 -1.27
CA THR A 187 7.95 20.95 -2.00
C THR A 187 9.35 21.13 -2.59
N TRP A 188 10.21 20.16 -2.32
CA TRP A 188 11.48 20.00 -3.02
C TRP A 188 11.26 19.15 -4.28
N ILE A 189 11.83 19.59 -5.41
CA ILE A 189 11.72 18.88 -6.68
C ILE A 189 13.11 18.46 -7.13
N LEU A 190 13.34 17.16 -7.24
CA LEU A 190 14.59 16.59 -7.74
C LEU A 190 14.38 16.15 -9.19
N PHE A 191 15.10 16.78 -10.11
CA PHE A 191 15.26 16.28 -11.46
C PHE A 191 16.50 15.40 -11.50
N THR A 192 16.39 14.24 -12.12
CA THR A 192 17.51 13.34 -12.35
C THR A 192 17.56 12.98 -13.82
N ASP A 193 18.75 12.95 -14.40
CA ASP A 193 18.97 12.45 -15.75
C ASP A 193 20.09 11.41 -15.73
N GLY A 194 19.98 10.43 -16.61
CA GLY A 194 20.94 9.32 -16.71
C GLY A 194 21.52 9.26 -18.11
N ALA A 195 22.85 9.23 -18.20
CA ALA A 195 23.57 9.00 -19.43
C ALA A 195 24.17 7.59 -19.41
N CYS A 196 24.07 6.87 -20.53
CA CYS A 196 24.61 5.52 -20.67
C CYS A 196 25.31 5.42 -22.02
N GLU A 197 26.58 5.05 -22.00
CA GLU A 197 27.40 4.80 -23.19
C GLU A 197 27.86 3.33 -23.14
N PRO A 198 27.07 2.41 -23.73
CA PRO A 198 27.35 0.97 -23.67
C PRO A 198 28.71 0.62 -24.26
N GLU A 199 29.10 1.30 -25.33
CA GLU A 199 30.38 1.11 -26.02
C GLU A 199 31.59 1.43 -25.14
N LYS A 200 31.43 2.34 -24.16
CA LYS A 200 32.48 2.74 -23.22
C LYS A 200 32.33 2.07 -21.86
N CYS A 201 31.38 1.15 -21.70
CA CYS A 201 30.99 0.59 -20.40
C CYS A 201 30.81 1.68 -19.32
N TRP A 202 30.22 2.82 -19.71
CA TRP A 202 30.11 3.99 -18.86
C TRP A 202 28.64 4.35 -18.62
N GLY A 203 28.34 4.72 -17.37
CA GLY A 203 27.07 5.31 -16.99
C GLY A 203 27.28 6.45 -16.01
N GLY A 204 26.52 7.52 -16.19
CA GLY A 204 26.47 8.67 -15.30
C GLY A 204 25.05 8.97 -14.88
N VAL A 205 24.89 9.50 -13.67
CA VAL A 205 23.60 10.02 -13.18
C VAL A 205 23.82 11.44 -12.69
N GLY A 206 23.17 12.39 -13.35
CA GLY A 206 23.11 13.79 -12.94
C GLY A 206 21.83 14.08 -12.18
N ALA A 207 21.87 15.06 -11.29
CA ALA A 207 20.68 15.54 -10.60
C ALA A 207 20.70 17.05 -10.37
N VAL A 208 19.51 17.66 -10.30
CA VAL A 208 19.32 19.07 -9.95
C VAL A 208 18.18 19.17 -8.96
N LEU A 209 18.43 19.79 -7.82
CA LEU A 209 17.45 19.94 -6.75
C LEU A 209 16.90 21.37 -6.74
N PHE A 210 15.58 21.51 -6.82
CA PHE A 210 14.88 22.78 -6.70
C PHE A 210 14.22 22.87 -5.33
N GLY A 211 14.52 23.94 -4.60
CA GLY A 211 13.87 24.24 -3.34
C GLY A 211 12.50 24.89 -3.53
N PRO A 212 11.70 24.96 -2.45
CA PRO A 212 10.42 25.65 -2.39
C PRO A 212 10.45 27.11 -2.90
N ASN A 213 11.60 27.77 -2.69
CA ASN A 213 11.86 29.15 -3.08
C ASN A 213 12.32 29.31 -4.54
N ARG A 214 12.20 28.25 -5.36
CA ARG A 214 12.69 28.18 -6.75
C ARG A 214 14.20 28.37 -6.89
N ARG A 215 14.97 28.27 -5.80
CA ARG A 215 16.43 28.25 -5.89
C ARG A 215 16.89 26.88 -6.37
N VAL A 216 17.85 26.91 -7.28
CA VAL A 216 18.56 25.72 -7.75
C VAL A 216 19.69 25.45 -6.78
N TYR A 217 19.76 24.21 -6.30
CA TYR A 217 20.90 23.69 -5.57
C TYR A 217 21.63 22.75 -6.53
N PRO A 218 22.90 23.03 -6.89
CA PRO A 218 23.66 22.16 -7.77
C PRO A 218 23.69 20.76 -7.18
N GLY A 219 23.26 19.78 -7.96
CA GLY A 219 23.16 18.41 -7.50
C GLY A 219 24.47 17.64 -7.67
N TYR A 220 24.42 16.42 -7.15
CA TYR A 220 25.54 15.51 -7.03
C TYR A 220 25.81 14.80 -8.37
N ASP A 221 27.07 14.76 -8.81
CA ASP A 221 27.50 14.05 -10.02
C ASP A 221 28.27 12.79 -9.62
N LYS A 222 27.81 11.62 -10.06
CA LYS A 222 28.44 10.33 -9.72
C LYS A 222 28.71 9.56 -11.00
N GLU A 223 29.98 9.45 -11.33
CA GLU A 223 30.47 8.61 -12.44
C GLU A 223 30.79 7.21 -11.94
N GLN A 224 30.31 6.18 -12.64
CA GLN A 224 30.71 4.80 -12.40
C GLN A 224 31.08 4.12 -13.73
N ARG A 225 32.29 3.55 -13.77
CA ARG A 225 32.67 2.58 -14.81
C ARG A 225 32.02 1.25 -14.48
N ALA A 226 31.35 0.63 -15.44
CA ALA A 226 30.85 -0.72 -15.29
C ALA A 226 32.04 -1.69 -15.21
N ALA A 227 32.08 -2.49 -14.15
CA ALA A 227 33.05 -3.58 -13.96
C ALA A 227 32.70 -4.80 -14.80
#